data_AF-A0A2D4MQ83-F1
#
_entry.id   AF-A0A2D4MQ83-F1
#
_cell.length_a   1.000
_cell.length_b   1.000
_cell.length_c   1.000
_cell.angle_alpha   90.00
_cell.angle_beta   90.00
_cell.angle_gamma   90.00
#
_symmetry.space_group_name_H-M   'P 1'
#
loop_
_entity.id
_entity.type
_entity.pdbx_description
1 polymer ?
#
loop_
_entity_poly.entity_id
_entity_poly.type
_entity_poly.pdbx_seq_one_letter_code
_entity_poly.pdbx_strand_id
1 'polypeptide(L)'
;FAEAVLLPPTTEPPNRGMKPGVGGGSLALLRGLLLLLCAALCLRPAGGKICGPDIDIRNSMEELKQLEGCTVVEGYLQILLINQGADFSNYRFPKLTMIVDYLLLFRV
;
A
#
# COMPACT_ATOMS: atom_id res chain seq x y z
N PHE A 1 -29.67 -36.74 56.06
CA PHE A 1 -30.27 -37.97 56.59
C PHE A 1 -31.11 -38.56 55.46
N ALA A 2 -30.74 -39.59 54.71
CA ALA A 2 -29.82 -40.71 54.93
C ALA A 2 -29.14 -41.16 53.62
N GLU A 3 -27.98 -41.81 53.80
CA GLU A 3 -27.20 -42.63 52.87
C GLU A 3 -28.01 -43.83 52.33
N ALA A 4 -27.93 -44.14 51.03
CA ALA A 4 -26.99 -45.05 50.34
C ALA A 4 -27.55 -46.48 50.15
N VAL A 5 -27.62 -46.92 48.89
CA VAL A 5 -27.67 -48.33 48.52
C VAL A 5 -26.63 -48.56 47.42
N LEU A 6 -25.82 -49.59 47.66
CA LEU A 6 -24.64 -50.03 46.94
C LEU A 6 -24.86 -50.46 45.49
N LEU A 7 -23.83 -50.22 44.67
CA LEU A 7 -23.58 -50.74 43.31
C LEU A 7 -23.37 -52.28 43.32
N PRO A 8 -23.30 -52.92 42.13
CA PRO A 8 -22.01 -53.52 41.75
C PRO A 8 -21.75 -53.38 40.21
N PRO A 9 -20.69 -53.96 39.59
CA PRO A 9 -19.66 -53.16 38.93
C PRO A 9 -19.47 -53.51 37.44
N THR A 10 -19.07 -52.56 36.60
CA THR A 10 -18.39 -52.92 35.34
C THR A 10 -17.33 -51.89 34.97
N THR A 11 -16.08 -52.31 35.21
CA THR A 11 -14.91 -52.15 34.33
C THR A 11 -14.55 -50.74 33.83
N GLU A 12 -13.46 -50.21 34.37
CA GLU A 12 -12.68 -49.11 33.78
C GLU A 12 -12.13 -49.49 32.38
N PRO A 13 -11.84 -48.49 31.53
CA PRO A 13 -10.42 -48.14 31.39
C PRO A 13 -10.17 -46.61 31.41
N PRO A 14 -8.89 -46.20 31.53
CA PRO A 14 -8.51 -44.91 32.07
C PRO A 14 -8.42 -43.78 31.02
N ASN A 15 -8.81 -42.59 31.47
CA ASN A 15 -8.16 -41.29 31.27
C ASN A 15 -7.21 -41.09 30.06
N ARG A 16 -7.65 -40.27 29.10
CA ARG A 16 -6.85 -39.24 28.38
C ARG A 16 -7.83 -38.40 27.57
N GLY A 17 -8.02 -37.11 27.84
CA GLY A 17 -6.97 -36.12 27.91
C GLY A 17 -6.89 -35.37 26.56
N MET A 18 -7.46 -34.17 26.56
CA MET A 18 -6.94 -32.97 25.89
C MET A 18 -7.04 -32.83 24.34
N LYS A 19 -7.93 -31.91 23.97
CA LYS A 19 -7.86 -30.83 22.94
C LYS A 19 -7.97 -31.14 21.45
N PRO A 20 -8.57 -30.18 20.69
CA PRO A 20 -8.85 -30.32 19.27
C PRO A 20 -7.56 -30.11 18.44
N GLY A 21 -7.21 -31.12 17.65
CA GLY A 21 -6.14 -31.03 16.66
C GLY A 21 -6.65 -30.36 15.38
N VAL A 22 -6.51 -29.04 15.30
CA VAL A 22 -6.72 -28.26 14.07
C VAL A 22 -5.59 -28.59 13.09
N GLY A 23 -5.90 -29.41 12.09
CA GLY A 23 -5.03 -29.68 10.93
C GLY A 23 -5.04 -28.49 9.97
N GLY A 24 -4.22 -27.47 10.26
CA GLY A 24 -4.17 -26.21 9.49
C GLY A 24 -2.78 -25.65 9.24
N GLY A 25 -1.72 -26.46 9.36
CA GLY A 25 -0.34 -25.99 9.30
C GLY A 25 0.09 -25.43 7.94
N SER A 26 -0.32 -26.07 6.84
CA SER A 26 0.17 -25.71 5.50
C SER A 26 -0.42 -24.40 4.95
N LEU A 27 -1.74 -24.20 5.11
CA LEU A 27 -2.43 -22.99 4.67
C LEU A 27 -2.07 -21.75 5.52
N ALA A 28 -1.86 -21.92 6.82
CA ALA A 28 -1.47 -20.81 7.70
C ALA A 28 -0.07 -20.27 7.35
N LEU A 29 0.88 -21.18 7.06
CA LEU A 29 2.23 -20.81 6.63
C LEU A 29 2.22 -20.12 5.27
N LEU A 30 1.45 -20.64 4.31
CA LEU A 30 1.34 -20.04 2.97
C LEU A 30 0.72 -18.64 3.02
N ARG A 31 -0.32 -18.44 3.84
CA ARG A 31 -0.95 -17.12 4.04
C ARG A 31 -0.03 -16.15 4.77
N GLY A 32 0.68 -16.60 5.79
CA GLY A 32 1.67 -15.80 6.49
C GLY A 32 2.79 -15.33 5.55
N LEU A 33 3.32 -16.24 4.72
CA LEU A 33 4.33 -15.92 3.73
C LEU A 33 3.82 -14.95 2.65
N LEU A 34 2.59 -15.15 2.15
CA LEU A 34 1.97 -14.26 1.17
C LEU A 34 1.77 -12.84 1.74
N LEU A 35 1.33 -12.72 3.00
CA LEU A 35 1.18 -11.43 3.67
C LEU A 35 2.52 -10.73 3.88
N LEU A 36 3.57 -11.47 4.25
CA LEU A 36 4.93 -10.96 4.38
C LEU A 36 5.51 -10.47 3.05
N LEU A 37 5.33 -11.24 1.98
CA LEU A 37 5.77 -10.87 0.62
C LEU A 37 5.01 -9.63 0.11
N CYS A 38 3.71 -9.56 0.37
CA CYS A 38 2.87 -8.42 -0.03
C CYS A 38 3.29 -7.16 0.73
N ALA A 39 3.47 -7.25 2.06
CA ALA A 39 3.97 -6.15 2.86
C ALA A 39 5.35 -5.65 2.38
N ALA A 40 6.28 -6.57 2.06
CA ALA A 40 7.60 -6.21 1.54
C ALA A 40 7.54 -5.51 0.16
N LEU A 41 6.57 -5.85 -0.70
CA LEU A 41 6.34 -5.16 -1.97
C LEU A 41 5.70 -3.78 -1.76
N CYS A 42 4.78 -3.66 -0.80
CA CYS A 42 4.06 -2.42 -0.51
C CYS A 42 4.91 -1.40 0.26
N LEU A 43 5.86 -1.85 1.10
CA LEU A 43 6.77 -0.98 1.85
C LEU A 43 7.96 -0.48 1.03
N ARG A 44 7.98 -0.68 -0.29
CA ARG A 44 9.06 -0.15 -1.12
C ARG A 44 9.10 1.37 -0.96
N PRO A 45 10.18 1.93 -0.39
CA PRO A 45 10.32 3.36 -0.31
C PRO A 45 10.37 3.86 -1.76
N ALA A 46 9.39 4.68 -2.14
CA ALA A 46 9.49 5.47 -3.35
C ALA A 46 10.66 6.42 -3.12
N GLY A 47 11.86 6.02 -3.54
CA GLY A 47 13.06 6.85 -3.58
C GLY A 47 12.81 7.98 -4.54
N GLY A 48 12.11 8.99 -4.04
CA GLY A 48 11.57 10.08 -4.83
C GLY A 48 12.48 11.29 -4.77
N LYS A 49 12.81 11.86 -5.92
CA LYS A 49 13.48 13.15 -5.97
C LYS A 49 12.49 14.23 -5.52
N ILE A 50 12.91 15.06 -4.59
CA ILE A 50 12.16 16.25 -4.17
C ILE A 50 12.58 17.42 -5.08
N CYS A 51 11.62 18.18 -5.58
CA CYS A 51 11.85 19.22 -6.58
C CYS A 51 11.25 20.55 -6.14
N GLY A 52 12.13 21.54 -5.96
CA GLY A 52 11.79 22.95 -5.73
C GLY A 52 10.95 23.22 -4.47
N PRO A 53 10.81 24.50 -4.09
CA PRO A 53 9.69 24.97 -3.29
C PRO A 53 8.52 25.49 -4.16
N ASP A 54 8.72 25.82 -5.44
CA ASP A 54 7.66 26.27 -6.35
C ASP A 54 8.09 25.98 -7.80
N ILE A 55 7.15 25.53 -8.66
CA ILE A 55 7.41 25.27 -10.08
C ILE A 55 6.33 25.95 -10.93
N ASP A 56 6.75 26.91 -11.76
CA ASP A 56 5.89 27.59 -12.75
C ASP A 56 6.39 27.26 -14.16
N ILE A 57 5.50 26.73 -15.00
CA ILE A 57 5.76 26.27 -16.36
C ILE A 57 4.89 27.08 -17.31
N ARG A 58 5.51 27.87 -18.18
CA ARG A 58 4.80 28.85 -19.03
C ARG A 58 5.18 28.68 -20.49
N ASN A 59 4.19 28.38 -21.32
CA ASN A 59 4.24 28.53 -22.78
C ASN A 59 5.26 27.64 -23.53
N SER A 60 6.24 27.02 -22.85
CA SER A 60 7.15 26.02 -23.41
C SER A 60 6.90 24.63 -22.82
N MET A 61 6.79 23.64 -23.70
CA MET A 61 6.66 22.23 -23.31
C MET A 61 7.97 21.68 -22.73
N GLU A 62 9.10 22.28 -23.07
CA GLU A 62 10.42 21.81 -22.63
C GLU A 62 10.62 21.97 -21.12
N GLU A 63 9.96 22.97 -20.54
CA GLU A 63 9.96 23.24 -19.10
C GLU A 63 9.26 22.12 -18.31
N LEU A 64 8.36 21.34 -18.94
CA LEU A 64 7.75 20.15 -18.32
C LEU A 64 8.81 19.07 -17.99
N LYS A 65 9.98 19.09 -18.64
CA LYS A 65 11.10 18.19 -18.28
C LYS A 65 11.63 18.43 -16.88
N GLN A 66 11.38 19.58 -16.27
CA GLN A 66 11.76 19.84 -14.87
C GLN A 66 11.05 18.89 -13.90
N LEU A 67 9.86 18.40 -14.26
CA LEU A 67 9.09 17.42 -13.50
C LEU A 67 9.58 15.98 -13.71
N GLU A 68 10.51 15.76 -14.64
CA GLU A 68 11.01 14.43 -14.93
C GLU A 68 11.85 13.91 -13.76
N GLY A 69 11.44 12.77 -13.21
CA GLY A 69 12.09 12.17 -12.05
C GLY A 69 11.67 12.75 -10.71
N CYS A 70 10.89 13.84 -10.68
CA CYS A 70 10.34 14.40 -9.45
C CYS A 70 9.23 13.51 -8.91
N THR A 71 9.21 13.35 -7.58
CA THR A 71 8.20 12.58 -6.85
C THR A 71 7.39 13.44 -5.91
N VAL A 72 8.06 14.39 -5.27
CA VAL A 72 7.43 15.38 -4.40
C VAL A 72 7.83 16.76 -4.91
N VAL A 73 6.85 17.63 -5.12
CA VAL A 73 7.06 19.07 -5.31
C VAL A 73 6.70 19.74 -4.00
N GLU A 74 7.69 20.36 -3.36
CA GLU A 74 7.40 21.22 -2.20
C GLU A 74 6.80 22.52 -2.78
N GLY A 75 5.75 23.04 -2.15
CA GLY A 75 4.91 24.17 -2.59
C GLY A 75 3.98 23.89 -3.78
N TYR A 76 3.95 24.78 -4.78
CA TYR A 76 2.95 24.75 -5.86
C TYR A 76 3.51 24.36 -7.23
N LEU A 77 2.62 23.79 -8.06
CA LEU A 77 2.88 23.52 -9.47
C LEU A 77 1.87 24.29 -10.33
N GLN A 78 2.35 25.22 -11.13
CA GLN A 78 1.55 25.99 -12.08
C GLN A 78 1.95 25.67 -13.51
N ILE A 79 0.97 25.33 -14.35
CA ILE A 79 1.16 25.00 -15.77
C ILE A 79 0.23 25.89 -16.59
N LEU A 80 0.78 26.87 -17.29
CA LEU A 80 0.07 27.76 -18.19
C LEU A 80 0.44 27.47 -19.65
N LEU A 81 -0.50 26.89 -20.38
CA LEU A 81 -0.31 26.43 -21.76
C LEU A 81 -1.17 27.28 -22.72
N ILE A 82 -0.51 28.08 -23.55
CA ILE A 82 -1.16 28.96 -24.55
C ILE A 82 -1.02 28.40 -25.98
N ASN A 83 -0.25 27.32 -26.16
CA ASN A 83 0.08 26.81 -27.49
C ASN A 83 -1.05 25.92 -28.07
N GLN A 84 -1.85 26.48 -28.98
CA GLN A 84 -2.89 25.76 -29.71
C GLN A 84 -2.27 24.77 -30.70
N GLY A 85 -2.22 23.49 -30.31
CA GLY A 85 -1.74 22.39 -31.18
C GLY A 85 -0.61 21.54 -30.59
N ALA A 86 -0.13 21.86 -29.39
CA ALA A 86 0.84 21.03 -28.68
C ALA A 86 0.23 19.68 -28.24
N ASP A 87 0.88 18.57 -28.60
CA ASP A 87 0.50 17.23 -28.13
C ASP A 87 1.19 16.91 -26.80
N PHE A 88 0.45 17.10 -25.71
CA PHE A 88 0.91 16.81 -24.35
C PHE A 88 0.93 15.31 -24.03
N SER A 89 0.43 14.44 -24.92
CA SER A 89 0.36 12.99 -24.68
C SER A 89 1.73 12.35 -24.47
N ASN A 90 2.78 12.99 -25.00
CA ASN A 90 4.18 12.57 -24.85
C ASN A 90 4.75 12.87 -23.45
N TYR A 91 4.13 13.78 -22.69
CA TYR A 91 4.59 14.15 -21.36
C TYR A 91 3.78 13.39 -20.31
N ARG A 92 4.42 12.40 -19.68
CA ARG A 92 3.86 11.67 -18.55
C ARG A 92 4.86 11.65 -17.40
N PHE A 93 4.39 11.99 -16.20
CA PHE A 93 5.21 12.04 -14.98
C PHE A 93 4.73 10.99 -13.97
N PRO A 94 4.89 9.68 -14.25
CA PRO A 94 4.38 8.62 -13.35
C PRO A 94 5.07 8.60 -11.99
N LYS A 95 6.22 9.27 -11.87
CA LYS A 95 6.96 9.39 -10.60
C LYS A 95 6.42 10.48 -9.71
N LEU A 96 5.71 11.48 -10.24
CA LEU A 96 5.18 12.64 -9.52
C LEU A 96 3.94 12.20 -8.73
N THR A 97 4.09 12.00 -7.43
CA THR A 97 3.02 11.45 -6.58
C THR A 97 2.42 12.48 -5.64
N MET A 98 3.13 13.57 -5.34
CA MET A 98 2.71 14.54 -4.34
C MET A 98 3.11 15.96 -4.74
N ILE A 99 2.18 16.89 -4.52
CA ILE A 99 2.38 18.34 -4.56
C ILE A 99 1.88 18.84 -3.20
N VAL A 100 2.67 19.65 -2.50
CA VAL A 100 2.38 20.01 -1.10
C VAL A 100 1.24 21.02 -0.99
N ASP A 101 1.21 22.05 -1.84
CA ASP A 101 0.24 23.15 -1.72
C ASP A 101 -0.91 23.02 -2.72
N TYR A 102 -0.67 23.31 -4.00
CA TYR A 102 -1.71 23.24 -5.03
C TYR A 102 -1.13 23.02 -6.43
N LEU A 103 -1.98 22.46 -7.29
CA LEU A 103 -1.76 22.33 -8.73
C LEU A 103 -2.72 23.29 -9.46
N LEU A 104 -2.18 24.17 -10.29
CA LEU A 104 -2.98 25.01 -11.18
C LEU A 104 -2.63 24.71 -12.63
N LEU A 105 -3.62 24.32 -13.42
CA LEU A 105 -3.46 24.04 -14.84
C LEU A 105 -4.42 24.91 -15.63
N PHE A 106 -3.87 25.74 -16.51
CA PHE A 106 -4.62 26.65 -17.35
C PHE A 106 -4.27 26.44 -18.82
N ARG A 107 -5.30 26.17 -19.63
CA ARG A 107 -5.21 26.04 -21.09
C ARG A 107 -6.25 26.98 -21.71
N VAL A 108 -5.83 27.78 -22.70
CA VAL A 108 -6.67 28.78 -23.38
C VAL A 108 -6.86 28.44 -24.85
#